data_AF-A0A510PMY4-F1
#
_entry.id   AF-A0A510PMY4-F1
#
_cell.length_a   1.000
_cell.length_b   1.000
_cell.length_c   1.000
_cell.angle_alpha   90.00
_cell.angle_beta   90.00
_cell.angle_gamma   90.00
#
_symmetry.space_group_name_H-M   'P 1'
#
loop_
_entity.id
_entity.type
_entity.pdbx_description
1 polymer ?
#
loop_
_entity_poly.entity_id
_entity_poly.type
_entity_poly.pdbx_seq_one_letter_code
_entity_poly.pdbx_strand_id
1 'polypeptide(L)' 'LSRVPFSIKEAQELVDSISEKELTDAEIPGYSWRETSSNYGGIKQRWLLVESQARKEALSDQNMKDTMQSLLSK' A
#
# COMPACT_ATOMS: atom_id res chain seq x y z
N LEU A 1 -13.93 4.68 9.81
CA LEU A 1 -12.63 4.86 9.12
C LEU A 1 -12.92 5.04 7.63
N SER A 2 -12.46 6.12 6.99
CA SER A 2 -12.60 6.33 5.54
C SER A 2 -11.30 5.96 4.82
N ARG A 3 -11.39 5.41 3.60
CA ARG A 3 -10.19 5.18 2.78
C ARG A 3 -9.68 6.52 2.28
N VAL A 4 -8.36 6.72 2.38
CA VAL A 4 -7.67 7.82 1.71
C VAL A 4 -7.47 7.41 0.25
N PRO A 5 -7.98 8.18 -0.74
CA PRO A 5 -7.75 7.87 -2.15
C PRO A 5 -6.25 7.85 -2.48
N PHE A 6 -5.81 6.79 -3.15
CA PHE A 6 -4.39 6.67 -3.55
C PHE A 6 -3.99 7.72 -4.60
N SER A 7 -4.94 8.38 -5.27
CA SER A 7 -4.65 9.50 -6.19
C SER A 7 -4.12 10.76 -5.49
N ILE A 8 -4.16 10.83 -4.16
CA ILE A 8 -3.58 11.93 -3.38
C ILE A 8 -2.06 11.74 -3.34
N LYS A 9 -1.30 12.77 -3.73
CA LYS A 9 0.17 12.75 -3.77
C LYS A 9 0.80 12.39 -2.42
N GLU A 10 0.30 12.99 -1.33
CA GLU A 10 0.77 12.71 0.04
C GLU A 10 0.55 11.24 0.43
N ALA A 11 -0.53 10.61 -0.06
CA ALA A 11 -0.79 9.19 0.19
C ALA A 11 0.17 8.28 -0.58
N GLN A 12 0.50 8.62 -1.84
CA GLN A 12 1.54 7.92 -2.62
C GLN A 12 2.90 8.03 -1.93
N GLU A 13 3.32 9.25 -1.61
CA GLU A 13 4.61 9.52 -0.96
C GLU A 13 4.73 8.78 0.37
N LEU A 14 3.65 8.73 1.16
CA LEU A 14 3.62 7.98 2.41
C LEU A 14 3.85 6.49 2.18
N VAL A 15 3.16 5.87 1.21
CA VAL A 15 3.32 4.45 0.89
C VAL A 15 4.74 4.15 0.41
N ASP A 16 5.30 5.00 -0.45
CA ASP A 16 6.65 4.79 -1.00
C ASP A 16 7.75 5.01 0.04
N SER A 17 7.51 5.87 1.03
CA SER A 17 8.49 6.21 2.07
C SER A 17 8.61 5.17 3.19
N ILE A 18 7.56 4.38 3.44
CA ILE A 18 7.52 3.42 4.54
C ILE A 18 8.03 2.07 4.06
N SER A 19 9.09 1.58 4.68
CA SER A 19 9.58 0.23 4.44
C SER A 19 8.73 -0.81 5.18
N GLU A 20 8.68 -2.03 4.64
CA GLU A 20 7.93 -3.15 5.26
C GLU A 20 8.38 -3.46 6.70
N LYS A 21 9.67 -3.22 7.00
CA LYS A 21 10.25 -3.44 8.33
C LYS A 21 9.71 -2.49 9.40
N GLU A 22 9.09 -1.40 8.98
CA GLU A 22 8.49 -0.42 9.88
C GLU A 22 7.01 -0.69 10.14
N LEU A 23 6.44 -1.71 9.49
CA LEU A 23 5.08 -2.18 9.76
C LEU A 23 5.08 -3.09 10.98
N THR A 24 4.03 -2.99 11.77
CA THR A 24 3.76 -3.89 12.89
C THR A 24 2.84 -5.00 12.41
N ASP A 25 3.16 -6.25 12.73
CA ASP A 25 2.28 -7.38 12.44
C ASP A 25 0.90 -7.18 13.10
N ALA A 26 -0.16 -7.42 12.34
CA ALA A 26 -1.51 -7.42 12.89
C ALA A 26 -1.80 -8.75 13.60
N GLU A 27 -2.80 -8.74 14.47
CA GLU A 27 -3.36 -9.98 15.03
C GLU A 27 -3.98 -10.87 13.93
N ILE A 28 -4.39 -10.26 12.82
CA ILE A 28 -4.91 -10.97 11.66
C ILE A 28 -3.73 -11.43 10.79
N PRO A 29 -3.55 -12.75 10.58
CA PRO A 29 -2.43 -13.25 9.79
C PRO A 29 -2.41 -12.70 8.36
N GLY A 30 -1.21 -12.38 7.86
CA GLY A 30 -1.01 -11.82 6.53
C GLY A 30 -1.37 -10.34 6.39
N TYR A 31 -1.60 -9.65 7.51
CA TYR A 31 -1.74 -8.20 7.56
C TYR A 31 -0.69 -7.60 8.47
N SER A 32 -0.20 -6.43 8.06
CA SER A 32 0.67 -5.59 8.87
C SER A 32 0.23 -4.14 8.72
N TRP A 33 0.54 -3.30 9.70
CA TRP A 33 0.03 -1.94 9.72
C TRP A 33 0.94 -0.96 10.45
N ARG A 34 0.73 0.32 10.18
CA ARG A 34 1.37 1.42 10.90
C ARG A 34 0.44 2.62 10.98
N GLU A 35 0.40 3.26 12.15
CA GLU A 35 -0.23 4.56 12.33
C GLU A 35 0.73 5.69 11.90
N THR A 36 0.20 6.68 11.20
CA THR A 36 0.89 7.94 10.91
C THR A 36 -0.03 9.14 11.11
N SER A 37 0.56 10.33 11.24
CA SER A 37 -0.19 11.59 11.25
C SER A 37 0.04 12.35 9.94
N SER A 38 -1.04 12.81 9.33
CA SER A 38 -1.03 13.67 8.14
C SER A 38 -1.83 14.94 8.42
N ASN A 39 -1.47 16.05 7.77
CA ASN A 39 -2.26 17.28 7.83
C ASN A 39 -2.92 17.52 6.47
N TYR A 40 -4.00 16.78 6.21
CA TYR A 40 -4.71 16.82 4.94
C TYR A 40 -5.91 17.76 5.01
N GLY A 41 -6.02 18.69 4.05
CA GLY A 41 -7.10 19.67 4.01
C GLY A 41 -7.09 20.66 5.19
N GLY A 42 -5.94 20.89 5.82
CA GLY A 42 -5.79 21.76 6.99
C GLY A 42 -6.27 21.13 8.31
N ILE A 43 -6.62 19.84 8.29
CA ILE A 43 -7.03 19.08 9.46
C ILE A 43 -5.97 18.03 9.77
N LYS A 44 -5.49 17.99 11.01
CA LYS A 44 -4.62 16.91 11.48
C LYS A 44 -5.42 15.62 11.56
N GLN A 45 -5.05 14.64 10.74
CA GLN A 45 -5.69 13.34 10.63
C GLN A 45 -4.73 12.23 11.07
N ARG A 46 -5.31 11.17 11.62
CA ARG A 46 -4.63 9.89 11.83
C ARG A 46 -4.88 9.02 10.61
N TRP A 47 -3.81 8.61 9.96
CA TRP A 47 -3.87 7.65 8.84
C TRP A 47 -3.34 6.30 9.31
N LEU A 48 -3.94 5.25 8.77
CA LEU A 48 -3.54 3.88 9.02
C LEU A 48 -3.08 3.28 7.70
N LEU A 49 -1.78 3.03 7.57
CA LEU A 49 -1.26 2.24 6.47
C LEU A 49 -1.50 0.78 6.81
N VAL A 50 -2.21 0.07 5.94
CA VAL A 50 -2.49 -1.36 6.08
C VAL A 50 -1.95 -2.06 4.85
N GLU A 51 -1.13 -3.06 5.10
CA GLU A 51 -0.54 -3.92 4.10
C GLU A 51 -1.18 -5.31 4.19
N SER A 52 -1.41 -5.92 3.05
CA SER A 52 -2.04 -7.23 2.93
C SER A 52 -1.18 -8.10 2.01
N GLN A 53 -0.61 -9.15 2.58
CA GLN A 53 0.28 -10.06 1.89
C GLN A 53 -0.40 -10.66 0.65
N ALA A 54 -1.66 -11.10 0.80
CA ALA A 54 -2.45 -11.64 -0.30
C ALA A 54 -2.65 -10.64 -1.47
N ARG A 55 -2.76 -9.33 -1.17
CA ARG A 55 -2.85 -8.32 -2.23
C ARG A 55 -1.51 -8.09 -2.93
N LYS A 56 -0.40 -8.13 -2.19
CA LYS A 56 0.95 -8.04 -2.78
C LYS A 56 1.21 -9.19 -3.72
N GLU A 57 0.91 -10.41 -3.29
CA GLU A 57 1.09 -11.63 -4.09
C GLU A 57 0.23 -11.60 -5.37
N ALA A 58 -1.04 -11.22 -5.25
CA ALA A 58 -1.91 -11.07 -6.42
C ALA A 58 -1.39 -10.02 -7.42
N LEU A 59 -0.83 -8.91 -6.92
CA LEU A 59 -0.24 -7.87 -7.76
C LEU A 59 1.05 -8.36 -8.44
N SER A 60 1.93 -9.07 -7.73
CA SER A 60 3.14 -9.64 -8.33
C SER A 60 2.82 -10.68 -9.40
N ASP A 61 1.82 -11.53 -9.16
CA ASP A 61 1.36 -12.53 -10.12
C ASP A 61 0.80 -11.88 -11.39
N GLN A 62 0.03 -10.80 -11.24
CA GLN A 62 -0.50 -10.05 -12.38
C GLN A 62 0.62 -9.38 -13.18
N ASN A 63 1.56 -8.72 -12.49
CA ASN A 63 2.70 -8.07 -13.14
C ASN A 63 3.55 -9.08 -13.94
N MET A 64 3.72 -10.30 -13.41
CA MET A 64 4.41 -11.38 -14.12
C MET A 64 3.67 -11.78 -15.40
N LYS A 65 2.35 -11.95 -15.33
CA LYS A 65 1.51 -12.29 -16.50
C LYS A 65 1.59 -11.21 -17.58
N ASP A 66 1.50 -9.94 -17.20
CA ASP A 66 1.55 -8.81 -18.12
C ASP A 66 2.92 -8.70 -18.80
N THR A 67 3.99 -8.95 -18.04
CA THR A 67 5.37 -9.00 -18.55
C THR A 67 5.53 -10.12 -19.58
N MET A 68 5.01 -11.33 -19.30
CA MET A 68 5.11 -12.45 -20.23
C MET A 68 4.30 -12.23 -21.50
N GLN A 69 3.09 -11.66 -21.41
CA GLN A 69 2.29 -11.32 -22.60
C GLN A 69 3.00 -10.30 -23.49
N SER A 70 3.60 -9.26 -22.91
CA SER A 70 4.36 -8.23 -23.63
C SER A 70 5.60 -8.78 -24.34
N LEU A 71 6.22 -9.84 -23.80
CA LEU A 71 7.35 -10.54 -24.43
C LEU A 71 6.91 -11.47 -25.57
N LEU A 72 5.72 -12.07 -25.48
CA LEU A 72 5.19 -12.97 -26.51
C LEU A 72 4.52 -12.23 -27.69
N SER A 73 4.16 -10.96 -27.52
CA SER A 73 3.55 -10.12 -28.55
C SER A 73 4.55 -9.26 -29.35
N LYS A 74 5.86 -9.52 -29.22
CA LYS A 74 6.95 -8.86 -29.95
C LYS A 74 7.61 -9.85 -30.91
#